data_AF-A0A9W4T6C4-F1
#
_entry.id   AF-A0A9W4T6C4-F1
#
_cell.length_a   1.000
_cell.length_b   1.000
_cell.length_c   1.000
_cell.angle_alpha   90.00
_cell.angle_beta   90.00
_cell.angle_gamma   90.00
#
_symmetry.space_group_name_H-M   'P 1'
#
loop_
_entity.id
_entity.type
_entity.pdbx_description
1 polymer ?
#
loop_
_entity_poly.entity_id
_entity_poly.type
_entity_poly.pdbx_seq_one_letter_code
_entity_poly.pdbx_strand_id
1 'polypeptide(L)'
;INDNFELQQALLIIEEMPYNHTADNIANKLRHIFNQWKINLQEKIIAGVSDNDAKIIKAFQELQIANISYSAHTIHLAVSDGLKINLEQELLKKAKALNLFLVHHDKYQNRFLQIQKILQPTKDTLAPIQDIDTRWNSTYKVLERLLKLKQAIKLLYEAMQKDDNKEIHKDRNNLATLYLTTEEWIRVEELTFILYPFFQATKFLSSSTYSSIFNRSTLQIS
;
A
#
# COMPACT_ATOMS: atom_id res chain seq x y z
N ILE A 1 -0.87 -26.06 11.91
CA ILE A 1 0.57 -26.24 12.15
C ILE A 1 0.84 -27.72 11.90
N ASN A 2 1.74 -28.07 10.99
CA ASN A 2 2.09 -29.48 10.74
C ASN A 2 3.11 -29.97 11.79
N ASP A 3 3.52 -31.23 11.70
CA ASP A 3 4.48 -31.83 12.62
C ASP A 3 5.85 -31.14 12.61
N ASN A 4 6.14 -30.33 11.58
CA ASN A 4 7.34 -29.51 11.45
C ASN A 4 7.16 -28.08 11.99
N PHE A 5 6.08 -27.80 12.74
CA PHE A 5 5.74 -26.47 13.24
C PHE A 5 5.48 -25.41 12.15
N GLU A 6 5.19 -25.83 10.92
CA GLU A 6 4.92 -24.91 9.82
C GLU A 6 3.44 -24.52 9.78
N LEU A 7 3.17 -23.22 9.63
CA LEU A 7 1.83 -22.71 9.43
C LEU A 7 1.26 -23.28 8.12
N GLN A 8 0.03 -23.78 8.20
CA GLN A 8 -0.69 -24.30 7.04
C GLN A 8 -1.81 -23.33 6.71
N GLN A 9 -1.92 -22.94 5.44
CA GLN A 9 -2.98 -22.06 4.95
C GLN A 9 -3.76 -22.80 3.88
N ALA A 10 -5.09 -22.82 4.03
CA ALA A 10 -6.01 -23.36 3.03
C ALA A 10 -7.13 -22.35 2.77
N LEU A 11 -7.46 -22.16 1.50
CA LEU A 11 -8.64 -21.40 1.10
C LEU A 11 -9.86 -22.32 1.19
N LEU A 12 -10.78 -22.03 2.12
CA LEU A 12 -12.01 -22.80 2.27
C LEU A 12 -13.06 -22.43 1.23
N ILE A 13 -13.27 -21.14 0.97
CA ILE A 13 -14.30 -20.71 0.00
C ILE A 13 -14.04 -19.31 -0.53
N ILE A 14 -14.43 -19.07 -1.79
CA ILE A 14 -14.63 -17.75 -2.38
C ILE A 14 -15.99 -17.80 -3.04
N GLU A 15 -16.95 -17.05 -2.52
CA GLU A 15 -18.30 -17.00 -3.04
C GLU A 15 -18.90 -15.61 -2.86
N GLU A 16 -19.82 -15.26 -3.76
CA GLU A 16 -20.63 -14.07 -3.60
C GLU A 16 -21.69 -14.31 -2.53
N MET A 17 -21.83 -13.36 -1.60
CA MET A 17 -22.90 -13.40 -0.60
C MET A 17 -24.12 -12.65 -1.16
N PRO A 18 -25.34 -13.23 -1.13
CA PRO A 18 -26.54 -12.53 -1.57
C PRO A 18 -26.78 -11.21 -0.81
N TYR A 19 -27.41 -10.24 -1.48
CA TYR A 19 -27.68 -8.92 -0.94
C TYR A 19 -28.52 -8.98 0.36
N ASN A 20 -28.26 -8.04 1.27
CA ASN A 20 -28.61 -7.99 2.70
C ASN A 20 -27.61 -8.71 3.62
N HIS A 21 -26.39 -8.16 3.70
CA HIS A 21 -25.29 -8.64 4.56
C HIS A 21 -25.51 -8.33 6.05
N THR A 22 -26.65 -8.69 6.63
CA THR A 22 -26.87 -8.56 8.07
C THR A 22 -25.91 -9.45 8.87
N ALA A 23 -25.72 -9.14 10.14
CA ALA A 23 -24.93 -9.98 11.05
C ALA A 23 -25.45 -11.43 11.07
N ASP A 24 -26.77 -11.62 11.15
CA ASP A 24 -27.40 -12.94 11.15
C ASP A 24 -27.10 -13.73 9.86
N ASN A 25 -27.19 -13.06 8.70
CA ASN A 25 -26.92 -13.70 7.41
C ASN A 25 -25.45 -14.11 7.28
N ILE A 26 -24.54 -13.28 7.77
CA ILE A 26 -23.11 -13.58 7.81
C ILE A 26 -22.85 -14.77 8.76
N ALA A 27 -23.44 -14.76 9.95
CA ALA A 27 -23.29 -15.83 10.93
C ALA A 27 -23.81 -17.17 10.39
N ASN A 28 -24.99 -17.17 9.78
CA ASN A 28 -25.59 -18.35 9.16
C ASN A 28 -24.73 -18.89 8.01
N LYS A 29 -24.18 -18.00 7.19
CA LYS A 29 -23.29 -18.39 6.09
C LYS A 29 -22.00 -19.04 6.61
N LEU A 30 -21.37 -18.45 7.62
CA LEU A 30 -20.19 -19.03 8.27
C LEU A 30 -20.49 -20.41 8.88
N ARG A 31 -21.62 -20.58 9.60
CA ARG A 31 -22.04 -21.90 10.11
C ARG A 31 -22.19 -22.91 8.98
N HIS A 32 -22.81 -22.51 7.88
CA HIS A 32 -22.99 -23.39 6.73
C HIS A 32 -21.65 -23.84 6.15
N ILE A 33 -20.71 -22.91 5.94
CA ILE A 33 -19.36 -23.21 5.45
C ILE A 33 -18.65 -24.18 6.41
N PHE A 34 -18.62 -23.88 7.71
CA PHE A 34 -17.97 -24.78 8.68
C PHE A 34 -18.58 -26.18 8.67
N ASN A 35 -19.91 -26.30 8.60
CA ASN A 35 -20.58 -27.58 8.50
C ASN A 35 -20.26 -28.33 7.20
N GLN A 36 -20.23 -27.64 6.06
CA GLN A 36 -19.86 -28.22 4.76
C GLN A 36 -18.45 -28.82 4.79
N TRP A 37 -17.52 -28.12 5.42
CA TRP A 37 -16.13 -28.55 5.58
C TRP A 37 -15.92 -29.49 6.79
N LYS A 38 -17.00 -29.87 7.50
CA LYS A 38 -16.98 -30.70 8.72
C LYS A 38 -16.05 -30.13 9.81
N ILE A 39 -15.96 -28.82 9.89
CA ILE A 39 -15.21 -28.08 10.90
C ILE A 39 -16.17 -27.82 12.07
N ASN A 40 -15.87 -28.41 13.22
CA ASN A 40 -16.61 -28.13 14.45
C ASN A 40 -16.26 -26.72 14.94
N LEU A 41 -17.26 -25.83 14.97
CA LEU A 41 -17.10 -24.42 15.34
C LEU A 41 -16.48 -24.24 16.72
N GLN A 42 -16.94 -25.01 17.72
CA GLN A 42 -16.54 -24.85 19.12
C GLN A 42 -15.16 -25.47 19.41
N GLU A 43 -14.75 -26.47 18.64
CA GLU A 43 -13.50 -27.21 18.89
C GLU A 43 -12.34 -26.75 18.01
N LYS A 44 -12.62 -26.31 16.78
CA LYS A 44 -11.59 -26.06 15.75
C LYS A 44 -11.38 -24.59 15.45
N ILE A 45 -12.33 -23.71 15.79
CA ILE A 45 -12.21 -22.27 15.56
C ILE A 45 -11.83 -21.56 16.86
N ILE A 46 -10.62 -21.04 16.91
CA ILE A 46 -10.10 -20.31 18.08
C ILE A 46 -10.44 -18.81 17.99
N ALA A 47 -10.33 -18.25 16.78
CA ALA A 47 -10.58 -16.84 16.52
C ALA A 47 -10.86 -16.61 15.03
N GLY A 48 -11.53 -15.49 14.74
CA GLY A 48 -11.73 -14.97 13.40
C GLY A 48 -10.99 -13.64 13.24
N VAL A 49 -10.32 -13.43 12.11
CA VAL A 49 -9.68 -12.16 11.78
C VAL A 49 -10.58 -11.39 10.82
N SER A 50 -10.95 -10.16 11.16
CA SER A 50 -11.83 -9.32 10.34
C SER A 50 -11.35 -7.88 10.22
N ASP A 51 -11.91 -7.13 9.27
CA ASP A 51 -11.68 -5.69 9.09
C ASP A 51 -12.43 -4.81 10.09
N ASN A 52 -13.09 -5.41 11.09
CA ASN A 52 -13.94 -4.76 12.08
C ASN A 52 -15.22 -4.10 11.55
N ASP A 53 -15.77 -4.53 10.39
CA ASP A 53 -17.14 -4.12 10.05
C ASP A 53 -18.12 -4.53 11.17
N ALA A 54 -19.05 -3.64 11.52
CA ALA A 54 -19.97 -3.87 12.64
C ALA A 54 -20.78 -5.17 12.47
N LYS A 55 -21.07 -5.58 11.23
CA LYS A 55 -21.88 -6.76 10.93
C LYS A 55 -21.08 -8.05 11.13
N ILE A 56 -19.82 -8.09 10.72
CA ILE A 56 -18.95 -9.27 10.95
C ILE A 56 -18.59 -9.40 12.43
N ILE A 57 -18.37 -8.29 13.14
CA ILE A 57 -18.16 -8.31 14.60
C ILE A 57 -19.37 -8.94 15.30
N LYS A 58 -20.57 -8.47 14.96
CA LYS A 58 -21.80 -8.99 15.56
C LYS A 58 -22.03 -10.47 15.19
N ALA A 59 -21.75 -10.87 13.95
CA ALA A 59 -21.80 -12.26 13.54
C ALA A 59 -20.82 -13.16 14.32
N PHE A 60 -19.58 -12.70 14.56
CA PHE A 60 -18.62 -13.41 15.40
C PHE A 60 -19.09 -13.53 16.85
N GLN A 61 -19.73 -12.49 17.41
CA GLN A 61 -20.34 -12.55 18.74
C GLN A 61 -21.45 -13.62 18.81
N GLU A 62 -22.35 -13.67 17.83
CA GLU A 62 -23.40 -14.70 17.73
C GLU A 62 -22.85 -16.13 17.54
N LEU A 63 -21.66 -16.25 16.96
CA LEU A 63 -20.94 -17.50 16.77
C LEU A 63 -20.04 -17.87 17.96
N GLN A 64 -19.90 -16.98 18.95
CA GLN A 64 -18.93 -17.11 20.05
C GLN A 64 -17.49 -17.23 19.56
N ILE A 65 -17.16 -16.61 18.43
CA ILE A 65 -15.81 -16.53 17.88
C ILE A 65 -15.14 -15.26 18.41
N ALA A 66 -13.93 -15.39 18.95
CA ALA A 66 -13.12 -14.24 19.31
C ALA A 66 -12.73 -13.46 18.04
N ASN A 67 -13.06 -12.16 17.98
CA ASN A 67 -12.62 -11.28 16.90
C ASN A 67 -11.20 -10.78 17.16
N ILE A 68 -10.30 -11.05 16.23
CA ILE A 68 -8.99 -10.41 16.15
C ILE A 68 -9.07 -9.36 15.06
N SER A 69 -9.00 -8.10 15.47
CA SER A 69 -8.95 -6.97 14.54
C SER A 69 -7.77 -7.12 13.59
N TYR A 70 -8.02 -7.01 12.29
CA TYR A 70 -6.97 -6.92 11.30
C TYR A 70 -6.28 -5.55 11.39
N SER A 71 -5.23 -5.45 12.22
CA SER A 71 -4.53 -4.19 12.53
C SER A 71 -4.02 -3.43 11.31
N ALA A 72 -3.79 -4.12 10.18
CA ALA A 72 -3.44 -3.48 8.92
C ALA A 72 -4.57 -2.59 8.37
N HIS A 73 -5.84 -2.93 8.62
CA HIS A 73 -6.97 -2.08 8.27
C HIS A 73 -7.01 -0.82 9.13
N THR A 74 -6.76 -0.93 10.44
CA THR A 74 -6.68 0.22 11.35
C THR A 74 -5.55 1.18 10.94
N ILE A 75 -4.36 0.66 10.62
CA ILE A 75 -3.24 1.46 10.11
C ILE A 75 -3.64 2.13 8.79
N HIS A 76 -4.32 1.39 7.89
CA HIS A 76 -4.80 1.94 6.64
C HIS A 76 -5.72 3.15 6.85
N LEU A 77 -6.72 3.03 7.72
CA LEU A 77 -7.64 4.14 8.01
C LEU A 77 -6.89 5.34 8.62
N ALA A 78 -6.07 5.12 9.64
CA ALA A 78 -5.36 6.21 10.33
C ALA A 78 -4.42 6.97 9.39
N VAL A 79 -3.64 6.26 8.58
CA VAL A 79 -2.73 6.89 7.61
C VAL A 79 -3.51 7.57 6.50
N SER A 80 -4.52 6.91 5.93
CA SER A 80 -5.34 7.49 4.87
C SER A 80 -6.05 8.76 5.30
N ASP A 81 -6.50 8.86 6.56
CA ASP A 81 -7.09 10.09 7.09
C ASP A 81 -6.03 11.17 7.35
N GLY A 82 -4.85 10.82 7.87
CA GLY A 82 -3.75 11.77 8.02
C GLY A 82 -3.27 12.36 6.69
N LEU A 83 -3.31 11.59 5.60
CA LEU A 83 -2.93 12.06 4.26
C LEU A 83 -3.99 12.96 3.59
N LYS A 84 -5.20 13.08 4.16
CA LYS A 84 -6.26 13.97 3.66
C LYS A 84 -6.17 15.40 4.21
N ILE A 85 -5.20 15.71 5.07
CA ILE A 85 -4.97 17.07 5.55
C ILE A 85 -4.62 17.97 4.35
N ASN A 86 -5.25 19.16 4.27
CA ASN A 86 -5.29 19.99 3.06
C ASN A 86 -3.91 20.31 2.45
N LEU A 87 -2.88 20.54 3.27
CA LEU A 87 -1.54 20.91 2.78
C LEU A 87 -0.82 19.71 2.14
N GLU A 88 -0.91 18.54 2.76
CA GLU A 88 -0.33 17.30 2.27
C GLU A 88 -1.06 16.81 1.03
N GLN A 89 -2.38 17.02 0.97
CA GLN A 89 -3.20 16.57 -0.15
C GLN A 89 -2.77 17.19 -1.50
N GLU A 90 -2.51 18.50 -1.53
CA GLU A 90 -2.07 19.17 -2.76
C GLU A 90 -0.66 18.75 -3.19
N LEU A 91 0.26 18.62 -2.22
CA LEU A 91 1.60 18.08 -2.49
C LEU A 91 1.53 16.66 -3.06
N LEU A 92 0.70 15.80 -2.48
CA LEU A 92 0.51 14.42 -2.93
C LEU A 92 -0.07 14.37 -4.34
N LYS A 93 -1.08 15.20 -4.65
CA LYS A 93 -1.64 15.30 -6.02
C LYS A 93 -0.56 15.69 -7.02
N LYS A 94 0.24 16.71 -6.70
CA LYS A 94 1.33 17.19 -7.56
C LYS A 94 2.41 16.13 -7.76
N ALA A 95 2.84 15.46 -6.67
CA ALA A 95 3.83 14.38 -6.73
C ALA A 95 3.33 13.19 -7.56
N LYS A 96 2.07 12.77 -7.38
CA LYS A 96 1.44 11.71 -8.19
C LYS A 96 1.36 12.10 -9.66
N ALA A 97 0.97 13.35 -9.96
CA ALA A 97 0.91 13.86 -11.34
C ALA A 97 2.29 13.94 -11.99
N LEU A 98 3.32 14.36 -11.26
CA LEU A 98 4.72 14.32 -11.72
C LEU A 98 5.15 12.88 -12.05
N ASN A 99 4.87 11.93 -11.15
CA ASN A 99 5.16 10.52 -11.40
C ASN A 99 4.42 10.00 -12.64
N LEU A 100 3.15 10.36 -12.81
CA LEU A 100 2.33 10.00 -13.97
C LEU A 100 2.89 10.56 -15.28
N PHE A 101 3.34 11.83 -15.28
CA PHE A 101 4.01 12.44 -16.43
C PHE A 101 5.24 11.65 -16.86
N LEU A 102 6.04 11.16 -15.91
CA LEU A 102 7.23 10.34 -16.19
C LEU A 102 6.86 8.94 -16.72
N VAL A 103 5.69 8.39 -16.35
CA VAL A 103 5.21 7.09 -16.84
C VAL A 103 4.75 7.17 -18.30
N HIS A 104 3.96 8.18 -18.68
CA HIS A 104 3.18 8.11 -19.92
C HIS A 104 3.84 8.68 -21.18
N HIS A 105 4.98 9.33 -21.05
CA HIS A 105 5.61 9.97 -22.20
C HIS A 105 6.82 9.18 -22.69
N ASP A 106 6.61 8.27 -23.64
CA ASP A 106 7.63 7.43 -24.27
C ASP A 106 8.85 8.22 -24.78
N LYS A 107 8.62 9.44 -25.30
CA LYS A 107 9.67 10.38 -25.75
C LYS A 107 10.60 10.79 -24.60
N TYR A 108 10.09 10.92 -23.38
CA TYR A 108 10.86 11.29 -22.20
C TYR A 108 11.38 10.07 -21.45
N GLN A 109 10.74 8.90 -21.55
CA GLN A 109 11.27 7.67 -20.96
C GLN A 109 12.68 7.36 -21.49
N ASN A 110 12.92 7.49 -22.79
CA ASN A 110 14.25 7.25 -23.38
C ASN A 110 15.29 8.25 -22.87
N ARG A 111 14.96 9.55 -22.85
CA ARG A 111 15.86 10.60 -22.35
C ARG A 111 16.13 10.42 -20.85
N PHE A 112 15.09 10.06 -20.09
CA PHE A 112 15.17 9.78 -18.66
C PHE A 112 16.01 8.53 -18.36
N LEU A 113 15.89 7.48 -19.18
CA LEU A 113 16.72 6.27 -19.12
C LEU A 113 18.19 6.60 -19.36
N GLN A 114 18.48 7.42 -20.38
CA GLN A 114 19.84 7.88 -20.67
C GLN A 114 20.43 8.67 -19.50
N ILE A 115 19.65 9.61 -18.92
CA ILE A 115 20.07 10.37 -17.74
C ILE A 115 20.38 9.43 -16.57
N GLN A 116 19.53 8.43 -16.30
CA GLN A 116 19.77 7.46 -15.23
C GLN A 116 21.06 6.64 -15.47
N LYS A 117 21.32 6.22 -16.71
CA LYS A 117 22.57 5.52 -17.07
C LYS A 117 23.81 6.40 -16.93
N ILE A 118 23.72 7.70 -17.20
CA ILE A 118 24.84 8.63 -16.99
C ILE A 118 25.12 8.80 -15.49
N LEU A 119 24.06 8.96 -14.69
CA LEU A 119 24.18 9.15 -13.24
C LEU A 119 24.66 7.89 -12.51
N GLN A 120 24.18 6.72 -12.93
CA GLN A 120 24.44 5.44 -12.26
C GLN A 120 24.68 4.34 -13.32
N PRO A 121 25.86 4.31 -13.98
CA PRO A 121 26.12 3.43 -15.14
C PRO A 121 26.03 1.94 -14.83
N THR A 122 26.25 1.56 -13.58
CA THR A 122 26.33 0.15 -13.13
C THR A 122 25.05 -0.34 -12.47
N LYS A 123 24.00 0.48 -12.38
CA LYS A 123 22.73 0.10 -11.73
C LYS A 123 21.63 0.02 -12.77
N ASP A 124 20.69 -0.88 -12.50
CA ASP A 124 19.47 -0.95 -13.27
C ASP A 124 18.67 0.34 -13.15
N THR A 125 18.13 0.79 -14.28
CA THR A 125 17.29 1.99 -14.33
C THR A 125 15.97 1.75 -13.64
N LEU A 126 15.51 2.72 -12.86
CA LEU A 126 14.24 2.65 -12.16
C LEU A 126 13.14 3.30 -13.02
N ALA A 127 12.14 2.53 -13.39
CA ALA A 127 10.90 3.07 -13.96
C ALA A 127 10.05 3.76 -12.87
N PRO A 128 9.27 4.79 -13.18
CA PRO A 128 8.26 5.27 -12.24
C PRO A 128 7.21 4.16 -11.99
N ILE A 129 6.61 4.12 -10.79
CA ILE A 129 5.64 3.08 -10.42
C ILE A 129 4.23 3.66 -10.58
N GLN A 130 3.31 2.91 -11.20
CA GLN A 130 1.91 3.31 -11.26
C GLN A 130 1.28 3.29 -9.86
N ASP A 131 0.58 4.37 -9.53
CA ASP A 131 -0.20 4.44 -8.31
C ASP A 131 -1.48 3.60 -8.45
N ILE A 132 -1.78 2.77 -7.45
CA ILE A 132 -3.03 2.02 -7.35
C ILE A 132 -3.80 2.66 -6.20
N ASP A 133 -4.71 3.57 -6.53
CA ASP A 133 -5.36 4.52 -5.60
C ASP A 133 -6.01 3.88 -4.36
N THR A 134 -6.27 2.58 -4.34
CA THR A 134 -7.01 1.92 -3.27
C THR A 134 -6.23 1.71 -1.97
N ARG A 135 -4.92 1.98 -1.90
CA ARG A 135 -4.12 1.74 -0.68
C ARG A 135 -3.02 2.78 -0.50
N TRP A 136 -2.95 3.45 0.65
CA TRP A 136 -1.87 4.41 0.98
C TRP A 136 -0.43 3.86 0.79
N ASN A 137 -0.25 2.54 0.84
CA ASN A 137 1.01 1.86 0.53
C ASN A 137 1.55 2.18 -0.88
N SER A 138 0.67 2.39 -1.88
CA SER A 138 1.09 2.81 -3.21
C SER A 138 1.60 4.26 -3.19
N THR A 139 0.92 5.15 -2.46
CA THR A 139 1.38 6.53 -2.23
C THR A 139 2.80 6.54 -1.65
N TYR A 140 3.05 5.77 -0.58
CA TYR A 140 4.41 5.66 -0.01
C TYR A 140 5.44 5.21 -1.05
N LYS A 141 5.13 4.17 -1.85
CA LYS A 141 6.03 3.67 -2.91
C LYS A 141 6.31 4.71 -3.99
N VAL A 142 5.31 5.52 -4.37
CA VAL A 142 5.48 6.61 -5.34
C VAL A 142 6.42 7.67 -4.78
N LEU A 143 6.19 8.12 -3.54
CA LEU A 143 7.06 9.12 -2.89
C LEU A 143 8.50 8.61 -2.77
N GLU A 144 8.68 7.37 -2.29
CA GLU A 144 10.00 6.73 -2.18
C GLU A 144 10.70 6.62 -3.55
N ARG A 145 9.94 6.29 -4.61
CA ARG A 145 10.45 6.21 -5.98
C ARG A 145 10.86 7.58 -6.51
N LEU A 146 10.06 8.62 -6.27
CA LEU A 146 10.38 9.99 -6.68
C LEU A 146 11.67 10.49 -6.02
N LEU A 147 11.89 10.18 -4.74
CA LEU A 147 13.14 10.51 -4.06
C LEU A 147 14.36 9.84 -4.69
N LYS A 148 14.25 8.55 -5.05
CA LYS A 148 15.31 7.83 -5.78
C LYS A 148 15.58 8.43 -7.17
N LEU A 149 14.57 9.03 -7.79
CA LEU A 149 14.63 9.62 -9.12
C LEU A 149 14.91 11.14 -9.12
N LYS A 150 14.97 11.79 -7.95
CA LYS A 150 15.07 13.25 -7.77
C LYS A 150 16.13 13.90 -8.67
N GLN A 151 17.34 13.34 -8.68
CA GLN A 151 18.44 13.88 -9.49
C GLN A 151 18.20 13.72 -11.00
N ALA A 152 17.66 12.57 -11.43
CA ALA A 152 17.32 12.35 -12.83
C ALA A 152 16.19 13.29 -13.29
N ILE A 153 15.20 13.54 -12.43
CA ILE A 153 14.09 14.47 -12.68
C ILE A 153 14.62 15.90 -12.83
N LYS A 154 15.54 16.33 -11.96
CA LYS A 154 16.19 17.65 -12.06
C LYS A 154 16.90 17.83 -13.40
N LEU A 155 17.72 16.86 -13.80
CA LEU A 155 18.44 16.93 -15.08
C LEU A 155 17.49 16.91 -16.28
N LEU A 156 16.42 16.10 -16.23
CA LEU A 156 15.41 16.09 -17.28
C LEU A 156 14.73 17.45 -17.39
N TYR A 157 14.33 18.04 -16.26
CA TYR A 157 13.73 19.36 -16.20
C TYR A 157 14.63 20.43 -16.82
N GLU A 158 15.89 20.51 -16.37
CA GLU A 158 16.88 21.45 -16.91
C GLU A 158 17.12 21.27 -18.41
N ALA A 159 17.15 20.02 -18.88
CA ALA A 159 17.37 19.70 -20.28
C ALA A 159 16.16 20.07 -21.16
N MET A 160 14.93 19.95 -20.63
CA MET A 160 13.70 20.35 -21.33
C MET A 160 13.51 21.86 -21.43
N GLN A 161 14.00 22.62 -20.43
CA GLN A 161 13.93 24.09 -20.48
C GLN A 161 14.83 24.69 -21.57
N LYS A 162 15.92 23.99 -21.92
CA LYS A 162 16.90 24.41 -22.94
C LYS A 162 16.59 23.96 -24.37
N ASP A 163 15.51 23.21 -24.57
CA ASP A 163 15.23 22.51 -25.82
C ASP A 163 14.18 23.26 -26.65
N ASP A 164 14.60 24.06 -27.63
CA ASP A 164 13.73 25.00 -28.38
C ASP A 164 12.74 24.35 -29.36
N ASN A 165 12.57 23.02 -29.30
CA ASN A 165 11.62 22.32 -30.15
C ASN A 165 10.16 22.69 -29.80
N LYS A 166 9.41 23.18 -30.79
CA LYS A 166 8.02 23.59 -30.59
C LYS A 166 7.08 22.47 -30.18
N GLU A 167 7.39 21.23 -30.57
CA GLU A 167 6.59 20.05 -30.23
C GLU A 167 6.62 19.71 -28.74
N ILE A 168 7.64 20.16 -28.00
CA ILE A 168 7.78 19.87 -26.57
C ILE A 168 7.33 21.02 -25.67
N HIS A 169 6.89 22.17 -26.23
CA HIS A 169 6.47 23.32 -25.42
C HIS A 169 5.33 22.98 -24.46
N LYS A 170 4.34 22.19 -24.91
CA LYS A 170 3.21 21.77 -24.07
C LYS A 170 3.69 20.93 -22.89
N ASP A 171 4.55 19.94 -23.15
CA ASP A 171 5.06 19.04 -22.12
C ASP A 171 6.08 19.73 -21.20
N ARG A 172 6.87 20.69 -21.72
CA ARG A 172 7.73 21.56 -20.91
C ARG A 172 6.91 22.38 -19.93
N ASN A 173 5.82 23.00 -20.39
CA ASN A 173 4.94 23.78 -19.52
C ASN A 173 4.25 22.88 -18.49
N ASN A 174 3.78 21.68 -18.89
CA ASN A 174 3.22 20.69 -17.97
C ASN A 174 4.26 20.24 -16.93
N LEU A 175 5.49 19.94 -17.33
CA LEU A 175 6.53 19.56 -16.37
C LEU A 175 6.89 20.72 -15.44
N ALA A 176 6.89 21.97 -15.93
CA ALA A 176 7.15 23.15 -15.11
C ALA A 176 6.09 23.37 -14.03
N THR A 177 4.81 23.11 -14.32
CA THR A 177 3.75 23.20 -13.30
C THR A 177 3.82 22.06 -12.29
N LEU A 178 4.29 20.88 -12.72
CA LEU A 178 4.42 19.69 -11.88
C LEU A 178 5.74 19.59 -11.12
N TYR A 179 6.75 20.37 -11.51
CA TYR A 179 8.08 20.32 -10.90
C TYR A 179 8.00 20.70 -9.42
N LEU A 180 8.54 19.82 -8.57
CA LEU A 180 8.54 20.04 -7.13
C LEU A 180 9.64 21.04 -6.76
N THR A 181 9.28 22.05 -5.97
CA THR A 181 10.21 23.03 -5.39
C THR A 181 11.12 22.35 -4.35
N THR A 182 12.17 23.04 -3.93
CA THR A 182 13.05 22.57 -2.85
C THR A 182 12.27 22.26 -1.58
N GLU A 183 11.33 23.13 -1.20
CA GLU A 183 10.48 22.96 -0.01
C GLU A 183 9.53 21.75 -0.16
N GLU A 184 8.91 21.60 -1.33
CA GLU A 184 8.07 20.44 -1.62
C GLU A 184 8.87 19.13 -1.58
N TRP A 185 10.11 19.13 -2.08
CA TRP A 185 11.00 17.96 -1.98
C TRP A 185 11.34 17.61 -0.53
N ILE A 186 11.65 18.61 0.30
CA ILE A 186 11.90 18.40 1.74
C ILE A 186 10.65 17.79 2.37
N ARG A 187 9.46 18.30 2.05
CA ARG A 187 8.20 17.76 2.57
C ARG A 187 7.93 16.32 2.12
N VAL A 188 8.30 15.96 0.88
CA VAL A 188 8.24 14.57 0.40
C VAL A 188 9.20 13.66 1.18
N GLU A 189 10.41 14.13 1.50
CA GLU A 189 11.38 13.39 2.34
C GLU A 189 10.82 13.15 3.74
N GLU A 190 10.28 14.18 4.38
CA GLU A 190 9.64 14.09 5.70
C GLU A 190 8.45 13.14 5.71
N LEU A 191 7.53 13.26 4.73
CA LEU A 191 6.38 12.37 4.61
C LEU A 191 6.82 10.92 4.39
N THR A 192 7.82 10.68 3.55
CA THR A 192 8.34 9.34 3.30
C THR A 192 8.94 8.74 4.57
N PHE A 193 9.67 9.55 5.35
CA PHE A 193 10.22 9.13 6.63
C PHE A 193 9.13 8.76 7.66
N ILE A 194 8.11 9.60 7.80
CA ILE A 194 6.97 9.36 8.73
C ILE A 194 6.17 8.12 8.31
N LEU A 195 5.96 7.92 7.01
CA LEU A 195 5.18 6.80 6.48
C LEU A 195 5.92 5.46 6.51
N TYR A 196 7.25 5.47 6.51
CA TYR A 196 8.08 4.27 6.49
C TYR A 196 7.75 3.24 7.59
N PRO A 197 7.67 3.58 8.89
CA PRO A 197 7.34 2.61 9.94
C PRO A 197 5.96 1.98 9.74
N PHE A 198 4.96 2.76 9.34
CA PHE A 198 3.64 2.24 9.02
C PHE A 198 3.70 1.27 7.83
N PHE A 199 4.57 1.54 6.85
CA PHE A 199 4.62 0.75 5.62
C PHE A 199 5.21 -0.62 5.92
N GLN A 200 6.26 -0.65 6.76
CA GLN A 200 6.82 -1.90 7.27
C GLN A 200 5.81 -2.65 8.14
N ALA A 201 5.09 -1.97 9.03
CA ALA A 201 4.06 -2.59 9.85
C ALA A 201 2.95 -3.22 9.01
N THR A 202 2.41 -2.50 8.02
CA THR A 202 1.39 -3.04 7.12
C THR A 202 1.93 -4.17 6.24
N LYS A 203 3.16 -4.08 5.74
CA LYS A 203 3.80 -5.17 4.97
C LYS A 203 3.97 -6.43 5.83
N PHE A 204 4.40 -6.28 7.08
CA PHE A 204 4.52 -7.38 8.03
C PHE A 204 3.16 -8.02 8.32
N LEU A 205 2.15 -7.21 8.65
CA LEU A 205 0.80 -7.68 8.98
C LEU A 205 0.06 -8.30 7.79
N SER A 206 0.39 -7.90 6.57
CA SER A 206 -0.20 -8.44 5.34
C SER A 206 0.57 -9.63 4.75
N SER A 207 1.75 -9.96 5.29
CA SER A 207 2.49 -11.16 4.89
C SER A 207 1.82 -12.38 5.53
N SER A 208 1.23 -13.26 4.72
CA SER A 208 0.53 -14.47 5.17
C SER A 208 1.46 -15.57 5.69
N THR A 209 2.78 -15.31 5.73
CA THR A 209 3.84 -16.29 6.05
C THR A 209 4.31 -16.25 7.49
N TYR A 210 3.94 -15.24 8.28
CA TYR A 210 4.28 -15.19 9.70
C TYR A 210 3.00 -15.11 10.53
N SER A 211 2.90 -15.96 11.56
CA SER A 211 1.90 -15.79 12.62
C SER A 211 2.14 -14.45 13.32
N SER A 212 1.57 -13.38 12.78
CA SER A 212 1.66 -12.00 13.28
C SER A 212 1.04 -11.82 14.68
N ILE A 213 0.35 -12.85 15.18
CA ILE A 213 -0.26 -12.91 16.51
C ILE A 213 0.71 -13.45 17.59
N PHE A 214 1.80 -14.13 17.21
CA PHE A 214 2.78 -14.68 18.16
C PHE A 214 4.03 -13.80 18.25
N ASN A 215 3.92 -12.66 18.90
CA ASN A 215 5.10 -11.99 19.47
C ASN A 215 4.80 -11.59 20.92
N ARG A 216 4.52 -12.60 21.76
CA ARG A 216 4.78 -12.45 23.19
C ARG A 216 6.29 -12.60 23.36
N SER A 217 6.90 -11.48 23.73
CA SER A 217 8.18 -11.40 24.41
C SER A 217 8.49 -12.67 25.19
N THR A 218 9.48 -13.42 24.71
CA THR A 218 10.28 -14.31 25.54
C THR A 218 10.95 -13.44 26.61
N LEU A 219 10.22 -13.18 27.69
CA LEU A 219 10.82 -13.03 29.01
C LEU A 219 11.30 -14.43 29.41
N GLN A 220 12.57 -14.65 29.12
CA GLN A 220 13.45 -15.71 29.61
C GLN A 220 14.72 -14.92 30.00
N ILE A 221 15.30 -14.94 31.19
CA ILE A 221 15.32 -15.77 32.42
C ILE A 221 15.84 -14.79 33.51
N SER A 222 15.38 -14.74 34.76
CA SER A 222 15.55 -15.71 35.86
C SER A 222 14.59 -15.41 37.00
#